data_AF-A0A518DHF6-F1
#
_entry.id   AF-A0A518DHF6-F1
#
_cell.length_a   1.000
_cell.length_b   1.000
_cell.length_c   1.000
_cell.angle_alpha   90.00
_cell.angle_beta   90.00
_cell.angle_gamma   90.00
#
_symmetry.space_group_name_H-M   'P 1'
#
loop_
_entity.id
_entity.type
_entity.pdbx_description
1 polymer ?
#
loop_
_entity_poly.entity_id
_entity_poly.type
_entity_poly.pdbx_seq_one_letter_code
_entity_poly.pdbx_strand_id
1 'polypeptide(L)'
;MSDFPTVDELIVAMLSGLESVEVEHAELTDTEVRESIHLVLNYFFVQGRNDRPPPTTYLMFSRKGDAAVSAVIQAFLSDVKSIPGIEQCPTGQVRLDMLQNPTLASSQNRIYDEFIGHTDRPIVQQVLPDFLYEPKYGA
;
A
#
# COMPACT_ATOMS: atom_id res chain seq x y z
N MET A 1 15.29 14.47 19.04
CA MET A 1 14.56 13.38 18.36
C MET A 1 13.73 14.03 17.27
N SER A 2 13.65 13.44 16.07
CA SER A 2 12.73 13.93 15.04
C SER A 2 11.30 13.67 15.53
N ASP A 3 10.42 14.66 15.44
CA ASP A 3 9.00 14.52 15.79
C ASP A 3 8.18 13.82 14.66
N PHE A 4 8.84 13.45 13.56
CA PHE A 4 8.22 12.73 12.44
C PHE A 4 8.46 11.22 12.55
N PRO A 5 7.46 10.39 12.21
CA PRO A 5 7.65 8.96 12.10
C PRO A 5 8.64 8.64 10.99
N THR A 6 9.35 7.54 11.16
CA THR A 6 10.19 6.92 10.14
C THR A 6 9.32 6.21 9.10
N VAL A 7 9.88 5.95 7.92
CA VAL A 7 9.19 5.15 6.88
C VAL A 7 8.85 3.76 7.41
N ASP A 8 9.75 3.14 8.17
CA ASP A 8 9.56 1.82 8.77
C ASP A 8 8.35 1.80 9.73
N GLU A 9 8.21 2.82 10.58
CA GLU A 9 7.05 2.96 11.48
C GLU A 9 5.74 3.10 10.69
N LEU A 10 5.75 3.85 9.58
CA LEU A 10 4.59 3.99 8.71
C LEU A 10 4.25 2.69 7.96
N ILE A 11 5.26 1.91 7.57
CA ILE A 11 5.05 0.58 6.98
C ILE A 11 4.42 -0.35 8.01
N VAL A 12 4.93 -0.38 9.25
CA VAL A 12 4.34 -1.18 10.34
C VAL A 12 2.89 -0.76 10.63
N ALA A 13 2.60 0.55 10.62
CA ALA A 13 1.24 1.05 10.77
C ALA A 13 0.32 0.62 9.61
N MET A 14 0.82 0.67 8.37
CA MET A 14 0.11 0.17 7.19
C MET A 14 -0.20 -1.33 7.32
N LEU A 15 0.79 -2.16 7.66
CA LEU A 15 0.61 -3.61 7.83
C LEU A 15 -0.40 -3.93 8.94
N SER A 16 -0.36 -3.22 10.06
CA SER A 16 -1.34 -3.38 11.15
C SER A 16 -2.74 -2.91 10.75
N GLY A 17 -2.83 -1.89 9.89
CA GLY A 17 -4.08 -1.46 9.28
C GLY A 17 -4.68 -2.55 8.38
N LEU A 18 -3.87 -3.14 7.50
CA LEU A 18 -4.26 -4.26 6.64
C LEU A 18 -4.69 -5.49 7.45
N GLU A 19 -3.95 -5.82 8.51
CA GLU A 19 -4.34 -6.87 9.46
C GLU A 19 -5.74 -6.63 10.04
N SER A 20 -6.04 -5.40 10.43
CA SER A 20 -7.36 -5.04 10.96
C SER A 20 -8.46 -5.16 9.90
N VAL A 21 -8.15 -4.85 8.63
CA VAL A 21 -9.08 -5.04 7.51
C VAL A 21 -9.39 -6.52 7.30
N GLU A 22 -8.36 -7.38 7.30
CA GLU A 22 -8.53 -8.82 7.05
C GLU A 22 -9.45 -9.50 8.08
N VAL A 23 -9.41 -9.07 9.34
CA VAL A 23 -10.30 -9.58 10.40
C VAL A 23 -11.78 -9.46 10.03
N GLU A 24 -12.16 -8.39 9.33
CA GLU A 24 -13.53 -8.17 8.87
C GLU A 24 -13.76 -8.58 7.41
N HIS A 25 -12.69 -8.65 6.62
CA HIS A 25 -12.68 -8.83 5.17
C HIS A 25 -11.59 -9.83 4.76
N ALA A 26 -11.85 -11.12 4.96
CA ALA A 26 -10.89 -12.20 4.69
C ALA A 26 -10.41 -12.24 3.23
N GLU A 27 -11.19 -11.69 2.28
CA GLU A 27 -10.82 -11.55 0.88
C GLU A 27 -9.61 -10.64 0.64
N LEU A 28 -9.10 -9.94 1.66
CA LEU A 28 -7.91 -9.10 1.55
C LEU A 28 -6.70 -9.85 0.95
N THR A 29 -6.62 -11.15 1.22
CA THR A 29 -5.52 -12.01 0.74
C THR A 29 -5.79 -12.70 -0.59
N ASP A 30 -6.92 -12.40 -1.24
CA ASP A 30 -7.21 -12.89 -2.59
C ASP A 30 -6.25 -12.26 -3.60
N THR A 31 -5.83 -13.05 -4.59
CA THR A 31 -4.80 -12.65 -5.57
C THR A 31 -5.09 -11.30 -6.21
N GLU A 32 -6.32 -11.07 -6.67
CA GLU A 32 -6.70 -9.81 -7.33
C GLU A 32 -6.60 -8.60 -6.41
N VAL A 33 -6.98 -8.75 -5.13
CA VAL A 33 -6.89 -7.69 -4.13
C VAL A 33 -5.44 -7.38 -3.82
N ARG A 34 -4.64 -8.41 -3.54
CA ARG A 34 -3.21 -8.27 -3.23
C ARG A 34 -2.44 -7.61 -4.36
N GLU A 35 -2.70 -8.03 -5.60
CA GLU A 35 -2.13 -7.43 -6.79
C GLU A 35 -2.53 -5.96 -6.89
N SER A 36 -3.80 -5.62 -6.69
CA SER A 36 -4.25 -4.23 -6.74
C SER A 36 -3.54 -3.33 -5.72
N ILE A 37 -3.36 -3.81 -4.47
CA ILE A 37 -2.62 -3.10 -3.43
C ILE A 37 -1.16 -2.92 -3.85
N HIS A 38 -0.52 -4.00 -4.33
CA HIS A 38 0.86 -3.97 -4.79
C HIS A 38 1.06 -2.96 -5.92
N LEU A 39 0.17 -2.92 -6.92
CA LEU A 39 0.23 -1.97 -8.02
C LEU A 39 0.20 -0.53 -7.51
N VAL A 40 -0.72 -0.22 -6.60
CA VAL A 40 -0.88 1.13 -6.03
C VAL A 40 0.35 1.55 -5.24
N LEU A 41 0.84 0.70 -4.33
CA LEU A 41 2.05 0.99 -3.55
C LEU A 41 3.27 1.15 -4.47
N ASN A 42 3.39 0.30 -5.48
CA ASN A 42 4.48 0.39 -6.45
C ASN A 42 4.43 1.71 -7.23
N TYR A 43 3.25 2.13 -7.69
CA TYR A 43 3.11 3.37 -8.47
C TYR A 43 3.38 4.62 -7.61
N PHE A 44 2.74 4.75 -6.45
CA PHE A 44 2.82 5.97 -5.66
C PHE A 44 4.07 6.03 -4.78
N PHE A 45 4.41 4.96 -4.07
CA PHE A 45 5.54 4.96 -3.16
C PHE A 45 6.82 4.56 -3.89
N VAL A 46 6.87 3.36 -4.48
CA VAL A 46 8.09 2.81 -5.06
C VAL A 46 8.59 3.68 -6.21
N GLN A 47 7.73 4.03 -7.17
CA GLN A 47 8.08 4.92 -8.28
C GLN A 47 8.01 6.41 -7.93
N GLY A 48 7.42 6.79 -6.80
CA GLY A 48 7.28 8.19 -6.40
C GLY A 48 6.33 9.01 -7.28
N ARG A 49 5.35 8.39 -7.95
CA ARG A 49 4.39 9.10 -8.82
C ARG A 49 3.42 9.93 -7.99
N ASN A 50 3.03 11.09 -8.52
CA ASN A 50 2.07 12.00 -7.91
C ASN A 50 1.20 12.74 -8.96
N ASP A 51 1.18 12.22 -10.18
CA ASP A 51 0.47 12.75 -11.34
C ASP A 51 -1.05 12.51 -11.32
N ARG A 52 -1.54 11.73 -10.34
CA ARG A 52 -2.96 11.48 -10.10
C ARG A 52 -3.24 11.11 -8.64
N PRO A 53 -4.51 11.18 -8.16
CA PRO A 53 -4.83 10.71 -6.82
C PRO A 53 -4.76 9.18 -6.69
N PRO A 54 -4.54 8.64 -5.47
CA PRO A 54 -4.68 7.22 -5.20
C PRO A 54 -6.10 6.72 -5.51
N PRO A 55 -6.26 5.48 -6.00
CA PRO A 55 -7.57 4.90 -6.25
C PRO A 55 -8.33 4.57 -4.97
N THR A 56 -9.63 4.32 -5.13
CA THR A 56 -10.53 3.88 -4.05
C THR A 56 -11.02 2.44 -4.21
N THR A 57 -10.68 1.77 -5.30
CA THR A 57 -11.08 0.38 -5.57
C THR A 57 -9.86 -0.52 -5.63
N TYR A 58 -9.93 -1.61 -4.86
CA TYR A 58 -8.90 -2.63 -4.64
C TYR A 58 -9.49 -4.04 -4.86
N LEU A 59 -10.55 -4.12 -5.67
CA LEU A 59 -11.22 -5.37 -6.06
C LEU A 59 -11.80 -6.19 -4.89
N MET A 60 -12.02 -5.58 -3.72
CA MET A 60 -12.66 -6.23 -2.58
C MET A 60 -14.07 -6.73 -2.93
N PHE A 61 -14.70 -7.53 -2.07
CA PHE A 61 -16.05 -8.06 -2.34
C PHE A 61 -17.16 -7.08 -1.99
N SER A 62 -16.83 -6.00 -1.28
CA SER A 62 -17.79 -4.99 -0.85
C SER A 62 -17.22 -3.58 -0.87
N ARG A 63 -18.11 -2.58 -1.05
CA ARG A 63 -17.76 -1.15 -0.96
C ARG A 63 -17.08 -0.82 0.37
N LYS A 64 -17.50 -1.49 1.45
CA LYS A 64 -16.90 -1.32 2.78
C LYS A 64 -15.45 -1.83 2.80
N GLY A 65 -15.18 -3.00 2.23
CA GLY A 65 -13.83 -3.56 2.13
C GLY A 65 -12.91 -2.65 1.32
N ASP A 66 -13.35 -2.20 0.15
CA ASP A 66 -12.58 -1.27 -0.69
C ASP A 66 -12.28 0.04 0.04
N ALA A 67 -13.28 0.61 0.73
CA ALA A 67 -13.09 1.81 1.53
C ALA A 67 -12.09 1.60 2.68
N ALA A 68 -12.10 0.44 3.32
CA ALA A 68 -11.19 0.11 4.43
C ALA A 68 -9.74 -0.03 3.94
N VAL A 69 -9.50 -0.78 2.85
CA VAL A 69 -8.17 -0.87 2.22
C VAL A 69 -7.70 0.50 1.74
N SER A 70 -8.57 1.23 1.03
CA SER A 70 -8.27 2.56 0.53
C SER A 70 -7.87 3.51 1.65
N ALA A 71 -8.53 3.48 2.80
CA ALA A 71 -8.19 4.32 3.94
C ALA A 71 -6.78 4.03 4.47
N VAL A 72 -6.42 2.75 4.63
CA VAL A 72 -5.09 2.32 5.09
C VAL A 72 -3.99 2.77 4.11
N ILE A 73 -4.18 2.50 2.82
CA ILE A 73 -3.18 2.83 1.80
C ILE A 73 -3.05 4.35 1.63
N GLN A 74 -4.15 5.10 1.63
CA GLN A 74 -4.08 6.56 1.53
C GLN A 74 -3.43 7.21 2.75
N ALA A 75 -3.68 6.70 3.96
CA ALA A 75 -3.01 7.17 5.17
C ALA A 75 -1.49 6.99 5.05
N PHE A 76 -1.03 5.78 4.71
CA PHE A 76 0.39 5.51 4.48
C PHE A 76 1.01 6.45 3.43
N LEU A 77 0.39 6.57 2.26
CA LEU A 77 0.90 7.41 1.18
C LEU A 77 0.92 8.91 1.55
N SER A 78 -0.03 9.37 2.35
CA SER A 78 -0.08 10.74 2.86
C SER A 78 1.00 11.01 3.90
N ASP A 79 1.15 10.10 4.86
CA ASP A 79 2.09 10.27 5.98
C ASP A 79 3.54 10.18 5.48
N VAL A 80 3.85 9.25 4.58
CA VAL A 80 5.19 9.13 4.00
C VAL A 80 5.58 10.38 3.22
N LYS A 81 4.64 10.97 2.46
CA LYS A 81 4.88 12.24 1.75
C LYS A 81 5.14 13.42 2.69
N SER A 82 4.72 13.31 3.95
CA SER A 82 4.92 14.35 4.95
C SER A 82 6.26 14.22 5.67
N ILE A 83 7.03 13.14 5.44
CA ILE A 83 8.36 12.94 6.04
C ILE A 83 9.38 13.89 5.36
N PRO A 84 10.05 14.76 6.13
CA PRO A 84 11.09 15.62 5.59
C PRO A 84 12.21 14.82 4.90
N GLY A 85 12.50 15.15 3.64
CA GLY A 85 13.58 14.52 2.88
C GLY A 85 13.20 13.19 2.22
N ILE A 86 11.93 12.76 2.28
CA ILE A 86 11.48 11.57 1.54
C ILE A 86 11.74 11.68 0.03
N GLU A 87 11.70 12.90 -0.51
CA GLU A 87 12.03 13.22 -1.91
C GLU A 87 13.47 12.84 -2.28
N GLN A 88 14.37 12.81 -1.29
CA GLN A 88 15.79 12.46 -1.47
C GLN A 88 16.00 10.93 -1.38
N CYS A 89 15.03 10.17 -0.85
CA CYS A 89 15.08 8.73 -0.84
C CYS A 89 14.89 8.18 -2.26
N PRO A 90 15.87 7.46 -2.83
CA PRO A 90 15.80 6.96 -4.20
C PRO A 90 14.55 6.13 -4.44
N THR A 91 13.86 6.39 -5.55
CA THR A 91 12.74 5.57 -6.02
C THR A 91 13.21 4.24 -6.60
N GLY A 92 12.28 3.34 -6.91
CA GLY A 92 12.56 2.03 -7.49
C GLY A 92 12.98 1.04 -6.40
N GLN A 93 14.05 0.30 -6.63
CA GLN A 93 14.44 -0.84 -5.79
C GLN A 93 14.57 -0.45 -4.31
N VAL A 94 15.16 0.71 -3.99
CA VAL A 94 15.37 1.14 -2.60
C VAL A 94 14.04 1.21 -1.83
N ARG A 95 13.01 1.83 -2.40
CA ARG A 95 11.69 1.90 -1.75
C ARG A 95 10.94 0.57 -1.77
N LEU A 96 11.16 -0.28 -2.76
CA LEU A 96 10.62 -1.64 -2.76
C LEU A 96 11.22 -2.47 -1.62
N ASP A 97 12.54 -2.40 -1.44
CA ASP A 97 13.25 -3.09 -0.37
C ASP A 97 12.79 -2.61 1.01
N MET A 98 12.46 -1.32 1.16
CA MET A 98 11.84 -0.80 2.38
C MET A 98 10.47 -1.46 2.63
N LEU A 99 9.58 -1.49 1.63
CA LEU A 99 8.25 -2.13 1.76
C LEU A 99 8.36 -3.61 2.12
N GLN A 100 9.25 -4.34 1.46
CA GLN A 100 9.42 -5.78 1.60
C GLN A 100 10.45 -6.16 2.67
N ASN A 101 10.79 -5.24 3.58
CA ASN A 101 11.74 -5.52 4.65
C ASN A 101 11.16 -6.58 5.62
N PRO A 102 11.73 -7.80 5.70
CA PRO A 102 11.16 -8.88 6.50
C PRO A 102 11.29 -8.65 8.02
N THR A 103 12.02 -7.61 8.46
CA THR A 103 12.08 -7.23 9.88
C THR A 103 10.91 -6.36 10.31
N LEU A 104 10.11 -5.86 9.36
CA LEU A 104 8.91 -5.05 9.63
C LEU A 104 7.68 -5.95 9.61
N ALA A 105 6.92 -5.93 10.70
CA ALA A 105 5.75 -6.77 10.85
C ALA A 105 4.59 -6.01 11.52
N SER A 106 3.37 -6.47 11.27
CA SER A 106 2.15 -6.02 11.94
C SER A 106 2.15 -6.37 13.44
N SER A 107 1.11 -5.92 14.15
CA SER A 107 0.88 -6.29 15.57
C SER A 107 0.81 -7.79 15.84
N GLN A 108 0.42 -8.64 14.88
CA GLN A 108 0.45 -10.10 15.02
C GLN A 108 1.63 -10.76 14.30
N ASN A 109 2.73 -10.02 14.11
CA ASN A 109 3.98 -10.48 13.49
C ASN A 109 3.85 -10.94 12.03
N ARG A 110 2.91 -10.38 11.26
CA ARG A 110 2.79 -10.67 9.83
C ARG A 110 3.56 -9.66 8.99
N ILE A 111 4.35 -10.16 8.05
CA ILE A 111 5.19 -9.33 7.17
C ILE A 111 4.47 -8.96 5.87
N TYR A 112 5.07 -8.04 5.10
CA TYR A 112 4.55 -7.57 3.82
C TYR A 112 4.15 -8.72 2.87
N ASP A 113 5.00 -9.74 2.75
CA ASP A 113 4.81 -10.87 1.83
C ASP A 113 3.52 -11.67 2.13
N GLU A 114 3.10 -11.71 3.40
CA GLU A 114 1.89 -12.43 3.84
C GLU A 114 0.60 -11.68 3.51
N PHE A 115 0.66 -10.35 3.34
CA PHE A 115 -0.48 -9.55 2.91
C PHE A 115 -0.48 -9.36 1.41
N ILE A 116 0.64 -8.92 0.84
CA ILE A 116 0.68 -8.36 -0.53
C ILE A 116 1.47 -9.29 -1.47
N GLY A 117 2.47 -10.00 -0.95
CA GLY A 117 3.37 -10.86 -1.72
C GLY A 117 4.72 -10.20 -1.98
N HIS A 118 5.63 -10.96 -2.59
CA HIS A 118 7.00 -10.53 -2.84
C HIS A 118 7.26 -10.38 -4.35
N THR A 119 8.01 -9.36 -4.74
CA THR A 119 8.63 -9.28 -6.07
C THR A 119 10.11 -8.93 -5.97
N ASP A 120 10.93 -9.51 -6.83
CA ASP A 120 12.37 -9.23 -6.87
C ASP A 120 12.67 -7.84 -7.42
N ARG A 121 11.74 -7.26 -8.19
CA ARG A 121 11.96 -6.00 -8.92
C ARG A 121 10.71 -5.12 -8.92
N PRO A 122 10.88 -3.79 -8.89
CA PRO A 122 9.79 -2.84 -9.07
C PRO A 122 9.05 -3.09 -10.37
N ILE A 123 7.73 -2.99 -10.32
CA ILE A 123 6.91 -3.06 -11.52
C ILE A 123 7.09 -1.74 -12.29
N VAL A 124 7.54 -1.82 -13.53
CA VAL A 124 7.63 -0.64 -14.41
C VAL A 124 6.26 -0.39 -15.03
N GLN A 125 5.46 0.43 -14.37
CA GLN A 125 4.13 0.85 -14.84
C GLN A 125 4.10 2.33 -15.16
N GLN A 126 3.59 2.68 -16.35
CA GLN A 126 3.39 4.09 -16.73
C GLN A 126 2.08 4.66 -16.17
N VAL A 127 1.04 3.83 -16.06
CA VAL A 127 -0.29 4.18 -15.55
C VAL A 127 -0.83 3.00 -14.74
N LEU A 128 -1.61 3.23 -13.66
CA LEU A 128 -2.39 2.12 -13.09
C LEU A 128 -3.66 1.90 -13.92
N PRO A 129 -4.17 0.66 -13.96
CA PRO A 129 -5.40 0.33 -14.67
C PRO A 129 -6.60 1.16 -14.24
N ASP A 130 -7.49 1.46 -15.20
CA ASP A 130 -8.67 2.30 -14.98
C ASP A 130 -9.69 1.66 -14.04
N PHE A 131 -9.77 0.32 -14.00
CA PHE A 131 -10.69 -0.41 -13.12
C PHE A 131 -10.46 -0.12 -11.62
N LEU A 132 -9.28 0.39 -11.22
CA LEU A 132 -9.02 0.81 -9.84
C LEU A 132 -9.71 2.13 -9.48
N TYR A 133 -10.16 2.89 -10.47
CA TYR A 133 -10.82 4.19 -10.34
C TYR A 133 -12.31 4.12 -10.62
N GLU A 134 -12.77 3.02 -11.23
CA GLU A 134 -14.17 2.80 -11.55
C GLU A 134 -14.92 2.22 -10.35
N PRO A 135 -16.12 2.74 -10.02
CA PRO A 135 -16.94 2.14 -8.98
C PRO A 135 -17.33 0.70 -9.34
N LYS A 136 -16.78 -0.29 -8.62
CA LYS A 136 -17.19 -1.70 -8.76
C LYS A 136 -18.65 -1.93 -8.35
N TYR A 137 -19.17 -1.11 -7.44
CA TYR A 137 -20.53 -1.20 -6.93
C TYR A 137 -21.38 -0.08 -7.54
N GLY A 138 -22.58 -0.44 -8.00
CA GLY A 138 -23.57 0.52 -8.48
C GLY A 138 -23.77 1.68 -7.50
N ALA A 139 -24.15 2.84 -8.04
CA ALA A 139 -24.32 4.09 -7.31
C ALA A 139 -25.15 3.91 -6.02
#